data_AF-A0A2D5H219-F1
#
_entry.id   AF-A0A2D5H219-F1
#
_cell.length_a   1.000
_cell.length_b   1.000
_cell.length_c   1.000
_cell.angle_alpha   90.00
_cell.angle_beta   90.00
_cell.angle_gamma   90.00
#
_symmetry.space_group_name_H-M   'P 1'
#
loop_
_entity.id
_entity.type
_entity.pdbx_description
1 polymer ?
#
loop_
_entity_poly.entity_id
_entity_poly.type
_entity_poly.pdbx_seq_one_letter_code
_entity_poly.pdbx_strand_id
1 'polypeptide(L)'
;MQKWLLLILVCFPTCGTAAAEDLYLLRLDAIGYDKSSEEPPQEKVMQSIEVVARLNELFHSKVKSGPETQMLSGKMYSKDGELKVRLHYHRLVDVGNVVPVSIDKDGTVITEPVLGRNEIETTVGMKINKATLVGGFETDSESTQGSITTISKSKTHYQLFLSRYEPPAEKR
;
A
#
# COMPACT_ATOMS: atom_id res chain seq x y z
N MET A 1 46.12 16.68 -57.86
CA MET A 1 45.37 17.58 -56.95
C MET A 1 44.07 16.89 -56.56
N GLN A 2 43.81 16.86 -55.26
CA GLN A 2 43.04 15.86 -54.53
C GLN A 2 41.53 16.14 -54.59
N LYS A 3 40.73 15.12 -54.97
CA LYS A 3 39.26 15.16 -54.92
C LYS A 3 38.81 15.14 -53.45
N TRP A 4 38.15 16.19 -52.99
CA TRP A 4 37.51 16.21 -51.68
C TRP A 4 36.06 15.73 -51.80
N LEU A 5 35.82 14.50 -51.32
CA LEU A 5 34.48 13.99 -51.05
C LEU A 5 34.02 14.60 -49.71
N LEU A 6 33.04 15.50 -49.74
CA LEU A 6 32.31 15.95 -48.56
C LEU A 6 31.26 14.88 -48.20
N LEU A 7 31.58 14.05 -47.22
CA LEU A 7 30.64 13.12 -46.62
C LEU A 7 29.75 13.90 -45.64
N ILE A 8 28.49 14.14 -46.02
CA ILE A 8 27.48 14.75 -45.14
C ILE A 8 27.08 13.69 -44.11
N LEU A 9 27.63 13.80 -42.90
CA LEU A 9 27.16 13.02 -41.76
C LEU A 9 25.92 13.72 -41.19
N VAL A 10 24.75 13.38 -41.71
CA VAL A 10 23.47 13.77 -41.09
C VAL A 10 23.36 12.98 -39.79
N CYS A 11 23.78 13.57 -38.68
CA CYS A 11 23.39 13.13 -37.36
C CYS A 11 21.88 13.34 -37.23
N PHE A 12 21.09 12.31 -37.54
CA PHE A 12 19.76 12.22 -36.96
C PHE A 12 19.99 12.03 -35.46
N PRO A 13 19.63 12.99 -34.58
CA PRO A 13 19.37 12.59 -33.21
C PRO A 13 18.25 11.58 -33.35
N THR A 14 18.54 10.32 -33.07
CA THR A 14 17.52 9.34 -32.73
C THR A 14 16.77 10.01 -31.59
N CYS A 15 15.66 10.66 -31.95
CA CYS A 15 14.61 11.04 -31.04
C CYS A 15 14.26 9.72 -30.39
N GLY A 16 14.87 9.47 -29.22
CA GLY A 16 14.46 8.38 -28.37
C GLY A 16 12.97 8.63 -28.22
N THR A 17 12.18 7.77 -28.83
CA THR A 17 10.80 7.61 -28.45
C THR A 17 10.89 7.40 -26.95
N ALA A 18 10.61 8.45 -26.19
CA ALA A 18 10.28 8.33 -24.78
C ALA A 18 9.10 7.35 -24.81
N ALA A 19 9.42 6.07 -24.65
CA ALA A 19 8.42 5.05 -24.48
C ALA A 19 7.54 5.60 -23.38
N ALA A 20 6.24 5.70 -23.65
CA ALA A 20 5.28 5.92 -22.59
C ALA A 20 5.56 4.82 -21.57
N GLU A 21 6.30 5.14 -20.53
CA GLU A 21 6.70 4.19 -19.51
C GLU A 21 5.39 3.70 -18.89
N ASP A 22 5.10 2.42 -19.04
CA ASP A 22 3.85 1.82 -18.56
C ASP A 22 3.67 2.18 -17.07
N LEU A 23 2.71 3.05 -16.80
CA LEU A 23 2.28 3.39 -15.45
C LEU A 23 1.27 2.34 -15.00
N TYR A 24 1.44 1.85 -13.79
CA TYR A 24 0.54 0.89 -13.18
C TYR A 24 -0.09 1.50 -11.93
N LEU A 25 -1.33 1.14 -11.65
CA LEU A 25 -1.98 1.43 -10.38
C LEU A 25 -1.90 0.18 -9.51
N LEU A 26 -1.21 0.31 -8.38
CA LEU A 26 -1.22 -0.68 -7.31
C LEU A 26 -2.21 -0.23 -6.25
N ARG A 27 -3.13 -1.11 -5.89
CA ARG A 27 -4.13 -0.90 -4.84
C ARG A 27 -4.06 -2.01 -3.82
N LEU A 28 -3.89 -1.67 -2.55
CA LEU A 28 -3.97 -2.61 -1.44
C LEU A 28 -5.29 -2.40 -0.70
N ASP A 29 -6.18 -3.38 -0.78
CA ASP A 29 -7.48 -3.38 -0.10
C ASP A 29 -7.41 -4.22 1.17
N ALA A 30 -7.83 -3.65 2.30
CA ALA A 30 -8.14 -4.41 3.51
C ALA A 30 -9.62 -4.79 3.47
N ILE A 31 -9.91 -6.08 3.40
CA ILE A 31 -11.26 -6.63 3.24
C ILE A 31 -11.59 -7.49 4.46
N GLY A 32 -12.81 -7.36 4.97
CA GLY A 32 -13.29 -8.16 6.08
C GLY A 32 -14.37 -7.45 6.89
N TYR A 33 -14.38 -7.69 8.19
CA TYR A 33 -15.36 -7.14 9.13
C TYR A 33 -14.70 -6.92 10.50
N ASP A 34 -15.22 -5.96 11.26
CA ASP A 34 -14.75 -5.68 12.60
C ASP A 34 -15.91 -5.81 13.60
N LYS A 35 -15.71 -6.66 14.62
CA LYS A 35 -16.67 -6.92 15.71
C LYS A 35 -18.09 -7.15 15.21
N SER A 36 -18.24 -7.99 14.18
CA SER A 36 -19.55 -8.27 13.62
C SER A 36 -20.40 -9.10 14.58
N SER A 37 -21.68 -8.73 14.69
CA SER A 37 -22.71 -9.52 15.37
C SER A 37 -23.62 -10.29 14.39
N GLU A 38 -23.36 -10.18 13.08
CA GLU A 38 -24.12 -10.88 12.03
C GLU A 38 -23.63 -12.32 11.83
N GLU A 39 -24.53 -13.23 11.43
CA GLU A 39 -24.18 -14.62 11.11
C GLU A 39 -24.81 -15.07 9.77
N PRO A 40 -23.99 -15.35 8.72
CA PRO A 40 -22.55 -15.15 8.67
C PRO A 40 -22.17 -13.66 8.56
N PRO A 41 -21.02 -13.23 9.12
CA PRO A 41 -20.54 -11.85 8.93
C PRO A 41 -20.32 -11.52 7.45
N GLN A 42 -20.78 -10.34 7.01
CA GLN A 42 -20.51 -9.86 5.66
C GLN A 42 -19.14 -9.18 5.56
N GLU A 43 -18.33 -9.62 4.59
CA GLU A 43 -17.05 -8.97 4.28
C GLU A 43 -17.26 -7.71 3.43
N LYS A 44 -16.55 -6.64 3.77
CA LYS A 44 -16.53 -5.38 3.03
C LYS A 44 -15.11 -4.84 2.89
N VAL A 45 -14.90 -3.95 1.92
CA VAL A 45 -13.66 -3.16 1.87
C VAL A 45 -13.68 -2.18 3.03
N MET A 46 -12.78 -2.37 3.98
CA MET A 46 -12.65 -1.52 5.17
C MET A 46 -11.73 -0.34 4.91
N GLN A 47 -10.63 -0.57 4.20
CA GLN A 47 -9.67 0.45 3.81
C GLN A 47 -9.06 0.12 2.46
N SER A 48 -8.58 1.14 1.76
CA SER A 48 -7.80 1.00 0.55
C SER A 48 -6.70 2.06 0.51
N ILE A 49 -5.52 1.67 0.03
CA ILE A 49 -4.43 2.60 -0.30
C ILE A 49 -3.96 2.31 -1.71
N GLU A 50 -3.80 3.38 -2.49
CA GLU A 50 -3.39 3.34 -3.88
C GLU A 50 -2.06 4.04 -4.09
N VAL A 51 -1.29 3.55 -5.07
CA VAL A 51 -0.04 4.14 -5.51
C VAL A 51 0.18 3.87 -7.00
N VAL A 52 0.60 4.90 -7.73
CA VAL A 52 1.08 4.73 -9.09
C VAL A 52 2.51 4.23 -9.04
N ALA A 53 2.79 3.11 -9.71
CA ALA A 53 4.10 2.47 -9.74
C ALA A 53 4.60 2.30 -11.17
N ARG A 54 5.91 2.43 -11.33
CA ARG A 54 6.64 2.12 -12.57
C ARG A 54 7.45 0.84 -12.40
N LEU A 55 7.72 0.18 -13.52
CA LEU A 55 8.56 -1.01 -13.53
C LEU A 55 9.99 -0.64 -13.12
N ASN A 56 10.55 -1.43 -12.22
CA ASN A 56 11.90 -1.28 -11.66
C ASN A 56 12.15 -0.02 -10.82
N GLU A 57 11.11 0.75 -10.50
CA GLU A 57 11.20 1.93 -9.64
C GLU A 57 10.66 1.67 -8.24
N LEU A 58 11.14 2.47 -7.28
CA LEU A 58 10.57 2.50 -5.94
C LEU A 58 9.25 3.28 -5.97
N PHE A 59 8.26 2.79 -5.25
CA PHE A 59 7.02 3.52 -4.99
C PHE A 59 6.84 3.76 -3.49
N HIS A 60 6.14 4.84 -3.17
CA HIS A 60 5.77 5.21 -1.80
C HIS A 60 4.45 5.98 -1.81
N SER A 61 3.57 5.63 -0.88
CA SER A 61 2.30 6.31 -0.63
C SER A 61 2.06 6.36 0.87
N LYS A 62 1.53 7.49 1.33
CA LYS A 62 1.14 7.71 2.72
C LYS A 62 -0.20 8.42 2.74
N VAL A 63 -1.17 7.85 3.43
CA VAL A 63 -2.51 8.40 3.59
C VAL A 63 -2.81 8.52 5.08
N LYS A 64 -3.32 9.68 5.51
CA LYS A 64 -3.81 9.89 6.87
C LYS A 64 -5.30 10.20 6.81
N SER A 65 -6.11 9.45 7.56
CA SER A 65 -7.55 9.64 7.67
C SER A 65 -7.98 9.50 9.12
N GLY A 66 -8.39 10.61 9.75
CA GLY A 66 -8.71 10.64 11.18
C GLY A 66 -7.52 10.16 12.05
N PRO A 67 -7.74 9.18 12.97
CA PRO A 67 -6.69 8.62 13.83
C PRO A 67 -5.78 7.61 13.10
N GLU A 68 -6.06 7.30 11.84
CA GLU A 68 -5.36 6.27 11.09
C GLU A 68 -4.33 6.86 10.12
N THR A 69 -3.16 6.22 10.06
CA THR A 69 -2.13 6.44 9.04
C THR A 69 -1.80 5.13 8.35
N GLN A 70 -1.88 5.11 7.03
CA GLN A 70 -1.49 4.00 6.17
C GLN A 70 -0.27 4.40 5.35
N MET A 71 0.70 3.50 5.23
CA MET A 71 1.89 3.69 4.41
C MET A 71 2.09 2.44 3.55
N LEU A 72 2.26 2.62 2.25
CA LEU A 72 2.55 1.57 1.30
C LEU A 72 3.81 1.94 0.54
N SER A 73 4.82 1.08 0.56
CA SER A 73 6.07 1.31 -0.17
C SER A 73 6.60 0.01 -0.76
N GLY A 74 7.49 0.11 -1.73
CA GLY A 74 8.00 -1.09 -2.37
C GLY A 74 8.64 -0.87 -3.72
N LYS A 75 8.75 -1.96 -4.47
CA LYS A 75 9.26 -1.98 -5.84
C LYS A 75 8.51 -3.02 -6.66
N MET A 76 8.06 -2.61 -7.84
CA MET A 76 7.55 -3.53 -8.85
C MET A 76 8.67 -3.85 -9.85
N TYR A 77 8.79 -5.10 -10.26
CA TYR A 77 9.81 -5.54 -11.21
C TYR A 77 9.33 -6.77 -11.99
N SER A 78 9.96 -7.06 -13.12
CA SER A 78 9.73 -8.31 -13.85
C SER A 78 10.85 -9.30 -13.56
N LYS A 79 10.50 -10.55 -13.29
CA LYS A 79 11.44 -11.65 -13.12
C LYS A 79 10.87 -12.89 -13.80
N ASP A 80 11.64 -13.50 -14.70
CA ASP A 80 11.25 -14.70 -15.44
C ASP A 80 9.94 -14.54 -16.24
N GLY A 81 9.68 -13.32 -16.75
CA GLY A 81 8.44 -12.99 -17.47
C GLY A 81 7.22 -12.72 -16.59
N GLU A 82 7.36 -12.83 -15.27
CA GLU A 82 6.30 -12.54 -14.31
C GLU A 82 6.50 -11.18 -13.66
N LEU A 83 5.39 -10.45 -13.44
CA LEU A 83 5.42 -9.23 -12.63
C LEU A 83 5.46 -9.62 -11.15
N LYS A 84 6.39 -9.02 -10.42
CA LYS A 84 6.55 -9.20 -8.97
C LYS A 84 6.50 -7.85 -8.30
N VAL A 85 5.90 -7.83 -7.12
CA VAL A 85 5.83 -6.65 -6.26
C VAL A 85 6.39 -7.02 -4.91
N ARG A 86 7.51 -6.41 -4.55
CA ARG A 86 7.97 -6.36 -3.17
C ARG A 86 7.29 -5.19 -2.50
N LEU A 87 6.54 -5.43 -1.44
CA LEU A 87 5.78 -4.40 -0.74
C LEU A 87 6.08 -4.41 0.75
N HIS A 88 5.96 -3.23 1.34
CA HIS A 88 5.98 -2.97 2.76
C HIS A 88 4.81 -2.06 3.08
N TYR A 89 3.84 -2.59 3.83
CA TYR A 89 2.66 -1.88 4.29
C TYR A 89 2.71 -1.70 5.80
N HIS A 90 2.38 -0.50 6.27
CA HIS A 90 2.15 -0.19 7.68
C HIS A 90 0.80 0.47 7.85
N ARG A 91 0.09 0.06 8.87
CA ARG A 91 -1.08 0.75 9.39
C ARG A 91 -0.83 1.12 10.84
N LEU A 92 -0.99 2.40 11.16
CA LEU A 92 -0.92 2.94 12.50
C LEU A 92 -2.29 3.54 12.87
N VAL A 93 -2.81 3.21 14.05
CA VAL A 93 -4.07 3.73 14.57
C VAL A 93 -3.83 4.30 15.95
N ASP A 94 -4.13 5.58 16.15
CA ASP A 94 -4.18 6.17 17.48
C ASP A 94 -5.36 5.58 18.26
N VAL A 95 -5.08 4.89 19.37
CA VAL A 95 -6.10 4.23 20.19
C VAL A 95 -6.66 5.13 21.30
N GLY A 96 -6.25 6.41 21.35
CA GLY A 96 -6.72 7.40 22.31
C GLY A 96 -6.13 7.31 23.71
N ASN A 97 -5.24 6.35 23.95
CA ASN A 97 -4.49 6.21 25.21
C ASN A 97 -3.11 6.85 25.07
N VAL A 98 -2.61 7.43 26.15
CA VAL A 98 -1.22 7.93 26.25
C VAL A 98 -0.48 7.21 27.35
N VAL A 99 0.83 7.05 27.18
CA VAL A 99 1.73 6.45 28.17
C VAL A 99 2.86 7.43 28.53
N PRO A 100 3.26 7.51 29.80
CA PRO A 100 4.42 8.31 30.19
C PRO A 100 5.71 7.66 29.67
N VAL A 101 6.57 8.44 29.03
CA VAL A 101 7.83 7.96 28.42
C VAL A 101 9.08 8.55 29.08
N SER A 102 8.98 9.75 29.64
CA SER A 102 10.10 10.38 30.36
C SER A 102 9.60 11.51 31.26
N ILE A 103 10.50 12.06 32.07
CA ILE A 103 10.26 13.24 32.90
C ILE A 103 11.33 14.27 32.52
N ASP A 104 10.94 15.50 32.25
CA ASP A 104 11.90 16.57 31.95
C ASP A 104 12.63 17.09 33.20
N LYS A 105 13.56 18.03 33.00
CA LYS A 105 14.37 18.60 34.08
C LYS A 105 13.55 19.42 35.09
N ASP A 106 12.36 19.85 34.69
CA ASP A 106 11.44 20.65 35.50
C ASP A 106 10.40 19.77 36.22
N GLY A 107 10.47 18.45 36.04
CA GLY A 107 9.57 17.48 36.66
C GLY A 107 8.29 17.21 35.88
N THR A 108 8.16 17.71 34.64
CA THR A 108 6.99 17.47 33.78
C THR A 108 7.05 16.08 33.19
N VAL A 109 5.95 15.33 33.29
CA VAL A 109 5.80 14.02 32.66
C VAL A 109 5.55 14.20 31.16
N ILE A 110 6.45 13.66 30.34
CA ILE A 110 6.30 13.60 28.88
C ILE A 110 5.55 12.31 28.54
N THR A 111 4.48 12.43 27.77
CA THR A 111 3.63 11.31 27.36
C THR A 111 3.61 11.12 25.84
N GLU A 112 3.48 9.88 25.39
CA GLU A 112 3.31 9.53 23.97
C GLU A 112 2.01 8.74 23.73
N PRO A 113 1.37 8.87 22.56
CA PRO A 113 0.19 8.10 22.22
C PRO A 113 0.55 6.62 21.99
N VAL A 114 -0.32 5.73 22.49
CA VAL A 114 -0.27 4.31 22.15
C VAL A 114 -0.81 4.14 20.74
N LEU A 115 -0.06 3.46 19.89
CA LEU A 115 -0.47 3.19 18.51
C LEU A 115 -0.73 1.69 18.31
N GLY A 116 -1.91 1.36 17.79
CA GLY A 116 -2.16 0.06 17.19
C GLY A 116 -1.40 -0.05 15.86
N ARG A 117 -0.65 -1.14 15.66
CA ARG A 117 0.20 -1.31 14.48
C ARG A 117 -0.07 -2.63 13.78
N ASN A 118 -0.33 -2.56 12.47
CA ASN A 118 -0.32 -3.71 11.57
C ASN A 118 0.78 -3.51 10.51
N GLU A 119 1.49 -4.58 10.17
CA GLU A 119 2.59 -4.54 9.23
C GLU A 119 2.57 -5.76 8.30
N ILE A 120 2.85 -5.53 7.01
CA ILE A 120 3.01 -6.58 6.01
C ILE A 120 4.27 -6.27 5.22
N GLU A 121 5.23 -7.20 5.25
CA GLU A 121 6.41 -7.16 4.39
C GLU A 121 6.46 -8.45 3.59
N THR A 122 6.31 -8.35 2.27
CA THR A 122 6.22 -9.54 1.41
C THR A 122 6.62 -9.27 -0.03
N THR A 123 6.81 -10.33 -0.80
CA THR A 123 6.98 -10.29 -2.25
C THR A 123 5.98 -11.24 -2.89
N VAL A 124 5.16 -10.72 -3.81
CA VAL A 124 4.12 -11.51 -4.49
C VAL A 124 4.22 -11.38 -6.00
N GLY A 125 3.91 -12.48 -6.70
CA GLY A 125 3.69 -12.47 -8.14
C GLY A 125 2.31 -11.91 -8.46
N MET A 126 2.21 -11.08 -9.48
CA MET A 126 0.98 -10.37 -9.84
C MET A 126 0.59 -10.59 -11.31
N LYS A 127 -0.71 -10.55 -11.56
CA LYS A 127 -1.29 -10.52 -12.90
C LYS A 127 -2.12 -9.25 -13.03
N ILE A 128 -2.01 -8.59 -14.18
CA ILE A 128 -2.79 -7.38 -14.48
C ILE A 128 -4.28 -7.72 -14.38
N ASN A 129 -5.04 -6.83 -13.75
CA ASN A 129 -6.48 -6.92 -13.47
C ASN A 129 -6.87 -8.14 -12.61
N LYS A 130 -5.95 -8.64 -11.77
CA LYS A 130 -6.25 -9.69 -10.79
C LYS A 130 -5.79 -9.29 -9.39
N ALA A 131 -6.64 -9.59 -8.41
CA ALA A 131 -6.30 -9.46 -7.00
C ALA A 131 -5.43 -10.64 -6.55
N THR A 132 -4.48 -10.37 -5.66
CA THR A 132 -3.60 -11.36 -5.03
C THR A 132 -3.66 -11.17 -3.52
N LEU A 133 -3.93 -12.24 -2.76
CA LEU A 133 -3.89 -12.21 -1.30
C LEU A 133 -2.45 -12.03 -0.82
N VAL A 134 -2.19 -11.03 0.02
CA VAL A 134 -0.84 -10.73 0.53
C VAL A 134 -0.69 -10.98 2.04
N GLY A 135 -1.78 -11.22 2.74
CA GLY A 135 -1.79 -11.53 4.17
C GLY A 135 -3.16 -11.32 4.80
N GLY A 136 -3.27 -11.56 6.10
CA GLY A 136 -4.50 -11.35 6.86
C GLY A 136 -4.45 -11.97 8.24
N PHE A 137 -5.47 -11.69 9.03
CA PHE A 137 -5.71 -12.27 10.34
C PHE A 137 -7.22 -12.38 10.59
N GLU A 138 -7.57 -13.36 11.41
CA GLU A 138 -8.90 -13.53 11.98
C GLU A 138 -8.73 -13.53 13.51
N THR A 139 -9.67 -12.92 14.21
CA THR A 139 -9.63 -12.79 15.66
C THR A 139 -11.01 -12.99 16.23
N ASP A 140 -11.11 -13.98 17.10
CA ASP A 140 -12.26 -14.19 17.95
C ASP A 140 -11.92 -13.61 19.33
N SER A 141 -12.84 -12.82 19.88
CA SER A 141 -12.69 -12.21 21.20
C SER A 141 -13.92 -12.49 22.04
N GLU A 142 -13.69 -12.88 23.28
CA GLU A 142 -14.72 -13.11 24.27
C GLU A 142 -14.54 -12.09 25.40
N SER A 143 -15.60 -11.33 25.69
CA SER A 143 -15.62 -10.36 26.78
C SER A 143 -16.78 -10.67 27.71
N THR A 144 -16.48 -10.90 28.97
CA THR A 144 -17.49 -11.14 30.02
C THR A 144 -17.59 -9.91 30.91
N GLN A 145 -18.77 -9.31 30.95
CA GLN A 145 -19.07 -8.20 31.86
C GLN A 145 -20.25 -8.59 32.75
N GLY A 146 -19.97 -8.85 34.03
CA GLY A 146 -20.94 -9.43 34.96
C GLY A 146 -21.29 -10.87 34.54
N SER A 147 -22.57 -11.12 34.28
CA SER A 147 -23.08 -12.42 33.80
C SER A 147 -23.27 -12.50 32.28
N ILE A 148 -22.95 -11.45 31.53
CA ILE A 148 -23.12 -11.41 30.08
C ILE A 148 -21.77 -11.66 29.41
N THR A 149 -21.71 -12.74 28.62
CA THR A 149 -20.59 -13.04 27.72
C THR A 149 -20.93 -12.57 26.32
N THR A 150 -20.09 -11.70 25.76
CA THR A 150 -20.18 -11.24 24.37
C THR A 150 -19.02 -11.84 23.58
N ILE A 151 -19.34 -12.54 22.49
CA ILE A 151 -18.37 -13.04 21.52
C ILE A 151 -18.39 -12.07 20.34
N SER A 152 -17.23 -11.55 19.95
CA SER A 152 -17.10 -10.71 18.76
C SER A 152 -15.99 -11.23 17.86
N LYS A 153 -16.30 -11.29 16.56
CA LYS A 153 -15.37 -11.77 15.52
C LYS A 153 -14.92 -10.61 14.66
N SER A 154 -13.64 -10.56 14.38
CA SER A 154 -13.03 -9.65 13.41
C SER A 154 -12.20 -10.44 12.41
N LYS A 155 -12.28 -10.05 11.14
CA LYS A 155 -11.49 -10.62 10.06
C LYS A 155 -10.91 -9.49 9.22
N THR A 156 -9.66 -9.61 8.83
CA THR A 156 -9.05 -8.72 7.85
C THR A 156 -8.10 -9.51 6.97
N HIS A 157 -8.32 -9.49 5.67
CA HIS A 157 -7.38 -9.98 4.68
C HIS A 157 -7.03 -8.88 3.70
N TYR A 158 -5.78 -8.87 3.26
CA TYR A 158 -5.23 -7.83 2.42
C TYR A 158 -5.08 -8.36 1.00
N GLN A 159 -5.71 -7.68 0.05
CA GLN A 159 -5.64 -8.01 -1.36
C GLN A 159 -4.91 -6.91 -2.12
N LEU A 160 -3.84 -7.28 -2.82
CA LEU A 160 -3.13 -6.40 -3.72
C LEU A 160 -3.69 -6.57 -5.14
N PHE A 161 -4.10 -5.46 -5.74
CA PHE A 161 -4.60 -5.38 -7.11
C PHE A 161 -3.67 -4.53 -7.97
N LEU A 162 -3.48 -4.94 -9.22
CA LEU A 162 -2.64 -4.28 -10.19
C LEU A 162 -3.44 -4.01 -11.46
N SER A 163 -3.53 -2.76 -11.89
CA SER A 163 -4.08 -2.39 -13.21
C SER A 163 -3.14 -1.47 -13.95
N ARG A 164 -3.40 -1.25 -15.25
CA ARG A 164 -2.78 -0.14 -15.97
C ARG A 164 -3.34 1.17 -15.43
N TYR A 165 -2.50 2.18 -15.30
CA TYR A 165 -2.93 3.51 -14.89
C TYR A 165 -3.42 4.29 -16.11
N GLU A 166 -4.66 4.77 -16.02
CA GLU A 166 -5.24 5.68 -17.01
C GLU A 166 -5.27 7.08 -16.42
N PRO A 167 -4.44 8.03 -16.92
CA PRO A 167 -4.46 9.39 -16.41
C PRO A 167 -5.82 10.04 -16.70
N PRO A 168 -6.31 10.92 -15.82
CA PRO A 168 -7.54 11.65 -16.07
C PRO A 168 -7.43 12.42 -17.38
N ALA A 169 -8.47 12.36 -18.22
CA ALA A 169 -8.52 13.11 -19.45
C ALA A 169 -8.31 14.60 -19.15
N GLU A 170 -7.34 15.23 -19.82
CA GLU A 170 -7.17 16.68 -19.75
C GLU A 170 -8.48 17.35 -20.18
N LYS A 171 -9.15 18.03 -19.25
CA LYS A 171 -10.22 18.95 -19.61
C LYS A 171 -9.57 20.12 -20.34
N ARG A 172 -9.66 20.12 -21.68
CA ARG A 172 -9.35 21.28 -22.52
C ARG A 172 -10.44 22.34 -22.39
#